data_AF-A0A1J5EGC0-F1
#
_entry.id   AF-A0A1J5EGC0-F1
#
_cell.length_a   1.000
_cell.length_b   1.000
_cell.length_c   1.000
_cell.angle_alpha   90.00
_cell.angle_beta   90.00
_cell.angle_gamma   90.00
#
_symmetry.space_group_name_H-M   'P 1'
#
loop_
_entity.id
_entity.type
_entity.pdbx_description
1 polymer ?
#
loop_
_entity_poly.entity_id
_entity_poly.type
_entity_poly.pdbx_seq_one_letter_code
_entity_poly.pdbx_strand_id
1 'polypeptide(L)'
;MNNVPVFVGRSNEGEVVAERTAQMLLDRMIAFHVQRGISVPLSGPEFLQGLSQRFPERDGMYFLPDQVAEYDRKRTSVGALRQLSLFVNDEASAIQWVRQQLQDKPQSFQDLTPQYMREVQAWAKHEETVELKVILDQSFLYYDGRGSVPSQIHRYLSTNFKDLRNLEKEDPRLVEKARDRWYVPDPNKQAERELVREKALLKEFEEYKTSTQRKLMVFRTEAVRAGFKGCWQEREYGTIVKVAERLPEAVLQEDEKLLMYYDNALTRLGDE
;
A
#
# COMPACT_ATOMS: atom_id res chain seq x y z
N MET A 1 12.87 -12.86 -7.03
CA MET A 1 12.69 -13.47 -5.69
C MET A 1 13.88 -14.32 -5.26
N ASN A 2 14.65 -14.94 -6.17
CA ASN A 2 15.84 -15.75 -5.81
C ASN A 2 16.87 -15.00 -4.96
N ASN A 3 17.06 -13.70 -5.20
CA ASN A 3 18.08 -12.89 -4.53
C ASN A 3 17.57 -12.16 -3.27
N VAL A 4 16.39 -12.54 -2.76
CA VAL A 4 15.82 -11.94 -1.54
C VAL A 4 16.06 -12.89 -0.36
N PRO A 5 16.59 -12.41 0.78
CA PRO A 5 16.82 -13.26 1.95
C PRO A 5 15.57 -14.06 2.35
N VAL A 6 15.70 -15.37 2.59
CA VAL A 6 14.57 -16.23 2.98
C VAL A 6 14.11 -15.96 4.41
N PHE A 7 15.02 -15.61 5.31
CA PHE A 7 14.70 -15.31 6.70
C PHE A 7 15.73 -14.34 7.28
N VAL A 8 15.27 -13.36 8.05
CA VAL A 8 16.11 -12.41 8.80
C VAL A 8 15.67 -12.48 10.26
N GLY A 9 16.61 -12.48 11.21
CA GLY A 9 16.31 -12.56 12.64
C GLY A 9 17.53 -12.85 13.50
N ARG A 10 17.42 -12.58 14.80
CA ARG A 10 18.43 -12.89 15.83
C ARG A 10 17.77 -13.71 16.93
N SER A 11 18.56 -14.53 17.63
CA SER A 11 18.13 -15.49 18.67
C SER A 11 16.73 -15.25 19.28
N ASN A 12 15.79 -16.15 18.94
CA ASN A 12 14.38 -16.20 19.38
C ASN A 12 13.40 -15.18 18.75
N GLU A 13 13.87 -14.22 17.94
CA GLU A 13 13.04 -13.24 17.22
C GLU A 13 13.31 -13.26 15.71
N GLY A 14 12.27 -13.44 14.91
CA GLY A 14 12.34 -13.29 13.45
C GLY A 14 11.85 -11.92 13.02
N GLU A 15 12.34 -11.41 11.88
CA GLU A 15 11.93 -10.15 11.29
C GLU A 15 11.22 -10.38 9.96
N VAL A 16 10.21 -9.55 9.67
CA VAL A 16 9.58 -9.52 8.34
C VAL A 16 10.59 -8.96 7.33
N VAL A 17 10.82 -9.68 6.24
CA VAL A 17 11.68 -9.23 5.14
C VAL A 17 10.86 -8.32 4.22
N ALA A 18 11.07 -7.01 4.29
CA ALA A 18 10.32 -6.01 3.54
C ALA A 18 10.25 -6.33 2.04
N GLU A 19 11.37 -6.80 1.48
CA GLU A 19 11.55 -7.19 0.07
C GLU A 19 10.68 -8.37 -0.38
N ARG A 20 10.07 -9.11 0.56
CA ARG A 20 9.13 -10.21 0.29
C ARG A 20 7.68 -9.82 0.46
N THR A 21 7.40 -8.62 0.95
CA THR A 21 6.03 -8.12 1.06
C THR A 21 5.44 -7.87 -0.32
N ALA A 22 4.13 -8.04 -0.45
CA ALA A 22 3.43 -7.92 -1.74
C ALA A 22 3.68 -6.55 -2.41
N GLN A 23 3.71 -5.48 -1.60
CA GLN A 23 3.90 -4.12 -2.07
C GLN A 23 5.33 -3.89 -2.61
N MET A 24 6.35 -4.33 -1.88
CA MET A 24 7.74 -4.17 -2.33
C MET A 24 8.04 -5.01 -3.59
N LEU A 25 7.39 -6.17 -3.72
CA LEU A 25 7.47 -6.98 -4.94
C LEU A 25 6.79 -6.30 -6.14
N LEU A 26 5.66 -5.62 -5.92
CA LEU A 26 5.00 -4.81 -6.94
C LEU A 26 5.88 -3.64 -7.37
N ASP A 27 6.44 -2.90 -6.42
CA ASP A 27 7.29 -1.74 -6.69
C ASP A 27 8.54 -2.14 -7.50
N ARG A 28 9.17 -3.26 -7.16
CA ARG A 28 10.30 -3.83 -7.93
C ARG A 28 9.90 -4.24 -9.35
N MET A 29 8.70 -4.80 -9.53
CA MET A 29 8.19 -5.15 -10.86
C MET A 29 8.01 -3.89 -11.72
N ILE A 30 7.43 -2.83 -11.16
CA ILE A 30 7.27 -1.55 -11.86
C ILE A 30 8.64 -0.98 -12.24
N ALA A 31 9.57 -0.90 -11.28
CA ALA A 31 10.89 -0.35 -11.50
C ALA A 31 11.67 -1.10 -12.59
N PHE A 32 11.60 -2.44 -12.59
CA PHE A 32 12.24 -3.29 -13.60
C PHE A 32 11.80 -2.96 -15.05
N HIS A 33 10.52 -2.63 -15.25
CA HIS A 33 9.98 -2.33 -16.58
C HIS A 33 10.30 -0.90 -17.00
N VAL A 34 10.12 0.07 -16.09
CA VAL A 34 10.42 1.49 -16.34
C VAL A 34 11.89 1.69 -16.72
N GLN A 35 12.82 1.09 -15.96
CA GLN A 35 14.26 1.16 -16.24
C GLN A 35 14.67 0.57 -17.59
N ARG A 36 13.87 -0.35 -18.16
CA ARG A 36 14.10 -0.91 -19.50
C ARG A 36 13.35 -0.17 -20.60
N GLY A 37 12.59 0.87 -20.26
CA GLY A 37 11.76 1.59 -21.21
C GLY A 37 10.59 0.77 -21.75
N ILE A 38 10.15 -0.26 -21.01
CA ILE A 38 9.04 -1.14 -21.40
C ILE A 38 7.81 -0.75 -20.57
N SER A 39 6.62 -0.81 -21.18
CA SER A 39 5.36 -0.61 -20.47
C SER A 39 5.17 -1.67 -19.40
N VAL A 40 4.67 -1.28 -18.22
CA VAL A 40 4.30 -2.22 -17.16
C VAL A 40 3.13 -3.09 -17.66
N PRO A 41 3.28 -4.43 -17.71
CA PRO A 41 2.34 -5.30 -18.41
C PRO A 41 1.08 -5.65 -17.60
N LEU A 42 1.08 -5.38 -16.30
CA LEU A 42 0.00 -5.71 -15.37
C LEU A 42 -0.28 -4.52 -14.46
N SER A 43 -1.54 -4.31 -14.14
CA SER A 43 -1.93 -3.41 -13.06
C SER A 43 -1.49 -3.97 -11.69
N GLY A 44 -1.44 -3.11 -10.68
CA GLY A 44 -1.14 -3.52 -9.29
C GLY A 44 -2.02 -4.68 -8.80
N PRO A 45 -3.35 -4.62 -8.96
CA PRO A 45 -4.26 -5.69 -8.54
C PRO A 45 -4.04 -7.00 -9.29
N GLU A 46 -3.86 -6.97 -10.61
CA GLU A 46 -3.58 -8.17 -11.41
C GLU A 46 -2.26 -8.82 -10.98
N PHE A 47 -1.25 -8.00 -10.71
CA PHE A 47 0.02 -8.48 -10.17
C PHE A 47 -0.18 -9.14 -8.81
N LEU A 48 -0.86 -8.48 -7.86
CA LEU A 48 -1.09 -9.00 -6.50
C LEU A 48 -1.94 -10.27 -6.50
N GLN A 49 -2.98 -10.34 -7.34
CA GLN A 49 -3.79 -11.54 -7.52
C GLN A 49 -2.93 -12.69 -8.07
N GLY A 50 -2.17 -12.43 -9.13
CA GLY A 50 -1.26 -13.41 -9.71
C GLY A 50 -0.16 -13.85 -8.73
N LEU A 51 0.30 -12.94 -7.86
CA LEU A 51 1.26 -13.23 -6.80
C LEU A 51 0.66 -14.23 -5.80
N SER A 52 -0.55 -13.98 -5.31
CA SER A 52 -1.25 -14.88 -4.38
C SER A 52 -1.61 -16.25 -4.96
N GLN A 53 -1.83 -16.33 -6.27
CA GLN A 53 -2.18 -17.59 -6.94
C GLN A 53 -0.96 -18.46 -7.22
N ARG A 54 0.20 -17.85 -7.49
CA ARG A 54 1.40 -18.56 -7.95
C ARG A 54 2.41 -18.82 -6.85
N PHE A 55 2.45 -17.98 -5.83
CA PHE A 55 3.48 -18.02 -4.80
C PHE A 55 2.86 -18.24 -3.41
N PRO A 56 3.40 -19.20 -2.63
CA PRO A 56 2.95 -19.41 -1.26
C PRO A 56 3.22 -18.18 -0.38
N GLU A 57 2.18 -17.77 0.35
CA GLU A 57 2.25 -16.70 1.35
C GLU A 57 2.57 -17.29 2.74
N ARG A 58 3.45 -16.62 3.49
CA ARG A 58 3.72 -16.87 4.92
C ARG A 58 3.91 -15.55 5.64
N ASP A 59 3.17 -15.35 6.72
CA ASP A 59 3.30 -14.17 7.59
C ASP A 59 3.31 -12.83 6.80
N GLY A 60 2.49 -12.71 5.75
CA GLY A 60 2.38 -11.52 4.88
C GLY A 60 3.48 -11.37 3.82
N MET A 61 4.33 -12.38 3.64
CA MET A 61 5.44 -12.42 2.69
C MET A 61 5.25 -13.53 1.65
N TYR A 62 5.80 -13.33 0.46
CA TYR A 62 5.74 -14.30 -0.64
C TYR A 62 7.07 -15.02 -0.86
N PHE A 63 6.97 -16.33 -1.07
CA PHE A 63 8.13 -17.22 -1.22
C PHE A 63 8.05 -18.02 -2.51
N LEU A 64 9.20 -18.45 -3.00
CA LEU A 64 9.25 -19.51 -3.99
C LEU A 64 8.92 -20.86 -3.32
N PRO A 65 8.28 -21.81 -4.02
CA PRO A 65 7.87 -23.09 -3.42
C PRO A 65 9.00 -23.85 -2.70
N ASP A 66 10.22 -23.79 -3.23
CA ASP A 66 11.44 -24.38 -2.67
C ASP A 66 11.95 -23.67 -1.41
N GLN A 67 11.64 -22.39 -1.23
CA GLN A 67 12.04 -21.59 -0.06
C GLN A 67 11.12 -21.79 1.16
N VAL A 68 9.91 -22.30 0.95
CA VAL A 68 8.89 -22.44 2.02
C VAL A 68 9.38 -23.33 3.15
N ALA A 69 9.97 -24.49 2.82
CA ALA A 69 10.41 -25.44 3.83
C ALA A 69 11.54 -24.88 4.71
N GLU A 70 12.41 -24.03 4.14
CA GLU A 70 13.45 -23.34 4.92
C GLU A 70 12.83 -22.29 5.85
N TYR A 71 11.89 -21.49 5.33
CA TYR A 71 11.20 -20.48 6.12
C TYR A 71 10.44 -21.09 7.29
N ASP A 72 9.60 -22.11 7.04
CA ASP A 72 8.75 -22.75 8.05
C ASP A 72 9.59 -23.35 9.20
N ARG A 73 10.76 -23.95 8.89
CA ARG A 73 11.71 -24.45 9.90
C ARG A 73 12.26 -23.35 10.80
N LYS A 74 12.72 -22.24 10.21
CA LYS A 74 13.27 -21.10 10.98
C LYS A 74 12.17 -20.38 11.76
N ARG A 75 10.97 -20.27 11.18
CA ARG A 75 9.77 -19.67 11.81
C ARG A 75 9.33 -20.42 13.07
N THR A 76 9.47 -21.75 13.08
CA THR A 76 9.19 -22.60 14.26
C THR A 76 10.21 -22.40 15.39
N SER A 77 11.41 -21.93 15.04
CA SER A 77 12.51 -21.69 15.98
C SER A 77 12.48 -20.31 16.63
N VAL A 78 11.49 -19.47 16.29
CA VAL A 78 11.31 -18.12 16.85
C VAL A 78 9.92 -17.99 17.49
N GLY A 79 9.88 -17.43 18.70
CA GLY A 79 8.63 -17.28 19.46
C GLY A 79 7.67 -16.25 18.88
N ALA A 80 8.19 -15.21 18.24
CA ALA A 80 7.41 -14.17 17.57
C ALA A 80 8.15 -13.64 16.33
N LEU A 81 7.36 -13.16 15.36
CA LEU A 81 7.87 -12.29 14.30
C LEU A 81 7.69 -10.85 14.75
N ARG A 82 8.78 -10.11 14.80
CA ARG A 82 8.74 -8.66 14.91
C ARG A 82 8.28 -8.11 13.57
N GLN A 83 7.07 -7.55 13.54
CA GLN A 83 6.67 -6.73 12.41
C GLN A 83 7.63 -5.54 12.33
N LEU A 84 8.06 -5.20 11.11
CA LEU A 84 8.72 -3.92 10.86
C LEU A 84 7.75 -2.84 11.34
N SER A 85 8.17 -2.05 12.34
CA SER A 85 7.47 -0.82 12.69
C SER A 85 7.52 0.07 11.45
N LEU A 86 6.38 0.17 10.75
CA LEU A 86 6.24 1.05 9.61
C LEU A 86 6.38 2.48 10.11
N PHE A 87 7.38 3.20 9.61
CA PHE A 87 7.43 4.64 9.81
C PHE A 87 6.36 5.26 8.91
N VAL A 88 5.33 5.84 9.54
CA VAL A 88 4.26 6.55 8.84
C VAL A 88 4.70 8.00 8.64
N ASN A 89 5.25 8.28 7.46
CA ASN A 89 5.78 9.60 7.10
C ASN A 89 5.12 10.19 5.85
N ASP A 90 4.42 9.37 5.07
CA ASP A 90 3.70 9.75 3.85
C ASP A 90 2.35 9.02 3.75
N GLU A 91 1.56 9.35 2.73
CA GLU A 91 0.26 8.71 2.54
C GLU A 91 0.36 7.19 2.25
N ALA A 92 1.37 6.77 1.48
CA ALA A 92 1.53 5.37 1.12
C ALA A 92 1.81 4.49 2.34
N SER A 93 2.72 4.93 3.21
CA SER A 93 3.02 4.28 4.50
C SER A 93 1.83 4.34 5.45
N ALA A 94 1.05 5.43 5.47
CA ALA A 94 -0.18 5.54 6.23
C ALA A 94 -1.24 4.51 5.79
N ILE A 95 -1.47 4.36 4.49
CA ILE A 95 -2.40 3.35 3.94
C ILE A 95 -1.93 1.93 4.28
N GLN A 96 -0.63 1.68 4.16
CA GLN A 96 -0.05 0.38 4.51
C GLN A 96 -0.25 0.06 5.99
N TRP A 97 -0.03 1.04 6.87
CA TRP A 97 -0.28 0.90 8.30
C TRP A 97 -1.76 0.61 8.59
N VAL A 98 -2.70 1.39 8.03
CA VAL A 98 -4.14 1.16 8.20
C VAL A 98 -4.53 -0.23 7.69
N ARG A 99 -3.95 -0.67 6.57
CA ARG A 99 -4.18 -2.00 6.02
C ARG A 99 -3.75 -3.09 6.99
N GLN A 100 -2.57 -2.97 7.62
CA GLN A 100 -2.13 -3.93 8.63
C GLN A 100 -3.10 -3.99 9.81
N GLN A 101 -3.57 -2.84 10.30
CA GLN A 101 -4.56 -2.81 11.39
C GLN A 101 -5.87 -3.50 11.02
N LEU A 102 -6.33 -3.33 9.78
CA LEU A 102 -7.59 -3.91 9.29
C LEU A 102 -7.48 -5.38 8.89
N GLN A 103 -6.29 -5.84 8.49
CA GLN A 103 -6.00 -7.26 8.25
C GLN A 103 -6.01 -8.07 9.55
N ASP A 104 -5.45 -7.51 10.63
CA ASP A 104 -5.49 -8.13 11.95
C ASP A 104 -6.94 -8.19 12.48
N LYS A 105 -7.63 -7.05 12.43
CA LYS A 105 -9.03 -6.96 12.85
C LYS A 105 -9.79 -5.85 12.12
N PRO A 106 -10.99 -6.15 11.59
CA PRO A 106 -11.94 -5.12 11.16
C PRO A 106 -12.33 -4.22 12.33
N GLN A 107 -12.17 -2.90 12.18
CA GLN A 107 -12.28 -1.93 13.27
C GLN A 107 -13.08 -0.70 12.86
N SER A 108 -13.66 -0.01 13.84
CA SER A 108 -14.37 1.25 13.59
C SER A 108 -13.41 2.42 13.40
N PHE A 109 -13.91 3.50 12.80
CA PHE A 109 -13.16 4.75 12.70
C PHE A 109 -12.75 5.28 14.09
N GLN A 110 -13.64 5.16 15.08
CA GLN A 110 -13.40 5.61 16.45
C GLN A 110 -12.27 4.82 17.13
N ASP A 111 -12.18 3.52 16.87
CA ASP A 111 -11.13 2.67 17.42
C ASP A 111 -9.77 2.93 16.75
N LEU A 112 -9.77 3.21 15.45
CA LEU A 112 -8.55 3.45 14.67
C LEU A 112 -7.96 4.84 14.94
N THR A 113 -8.78 5.85 15.19
CA THR A 113 -8.33 7.25 15.29
C THR A 113 -7.21 7.46 16.33
N PRO A 114 -7.32 7.00 17.60
CA PRO A 114 -6.27 7.20 18.59
C PRO A 114 -4.98 6.44 18.27
N GLN A 115 -5.07 5.33 17.52
CA GLN A 115 -3.91 4.57 17.06
C GLN A 115 -3.20 5.34 15.94
N TYR A 116 -3.96 5.80 14.94
CA TYR A 116 -3.44 6.56 13.82
C TYR A 116 -2.74 7.86 14.25
N MET A 117 -3.35 8.62 15.18
CA MET A 117 -2.77 9.87 15.68
C MET A 117 -1.42 9.68 16.41
N ARG A 118 -1.12 8.47 16.90
CA ARG A 118 0.19 8.16 17.50
C ARG A 118 1.26 7.93 16.44
N GLU A 119 0.90 7.37 15.31
CA GLU A 119 1.84 6.99 14.25
C GLU A 119 2.21 8.17 13.34
N VAL A 120 1.26 9.09 13.08
CA VAL A 120 1.48 10.25 12.19
C VAL A 120 2.31 11.38 12.80
N GLN A 121 2.90 11.19 13.98
CA GLN A 121 3.73 12.23 14.63
C GLN A 121 5.01 12.55 13.85
N ALA A 122 5.49 11.63 13.02
CA ALA A 122 6.69 11.76 12.21
C ALA A 122 6.38 12.11 10.74
N TRP A 123 5.23 12.73 10.46
CA TRP A 123 4.84 13.12 9.10
C TRP A 123 5.89 14.00 8.43
N ALA A 124 6.19 13.72 7.16
CA ALA A 124 7.20 14.48 6.44
C ALA A 124 6.74 15.93 6.22
N LYS A 125 7.67 16.88 6.37
CA LYS A 125 7.35 18.33 6.31
C LYS A 125 6.84 18.80 4.95
N HIS A 126 7.25 18.11 3.89
CA HIS A 126 6.84 18.41 2.52
C HIS A 126 5.52 17.72 2.15
N GLU A 127 5.06 16.76 2.95
CA GLU A 127 3.91 15.94 2.63
C GLU A 127 2.62 16.60 3.11
N GLU A 128 1.66 16.71 2.20
CA GLU A 128 0.29 17.12 2.56
C GLU A 128 -0.38 16.06 3.44
N THR A 129 -0.90 16.48 4.58
CA THR A 129 -1.55 15.57 5.52
C THR A 129 -2.86 15.04 4.94
N VAL A 130 -3.03 13.72 4.91
CA VAL A 130 -4.28 13.08 4.50
C VAL A 130 -5.01 12.58 5.73
N GLU A 131 -6.27 12.98 5.90
CA GLU A 131 -7.07 12.53 7.04
C GLU A 131 -7.32 11.02 7.00
N LEU A 132 -7.34 10.37 8.17
CA LEU A 132 -7.66 8.94 8.28
C LEU A 132 -8.97 8.56 7.58
N LYS A 133 -9.98 9.43 7.68
CA LYS A 133 -11.28 9.22 7.05
C LYS A 133 -11.17 9.15 5.53
N VAL A 134 -10.37 10.04 4.93
CA VAL A 134 -10.09 10.05 3.49
C VAL A 134 -9.36 8.77 3.08
N ILE A 135 -8.35 8.34 3.84
CA ILE A 135 -7.63 7.08 3.60
C ILE A 135 -8.60 5.89 3.62
N LEU A 136 -9.48 5.83 4.61
CA LEU A 136 -10.48 4.78 4.77
C LEU A 136 -11.46 4.76 3.59
N ASP A 137 -12.06 5.91 3.28
CA ASP A 137 -13.05 6.04 2.22
C ASP A 137 -12.48 5.68 0.84
N GLN A 138 -11.21 6.01 0.57
CA GLN A 138 -10.56 5.72 -0.71
C GLN A 138 -10.08 4.27 -0.82
N SER A 139 -9.46 3.72 0.22
CA SER A 139 -8.68 2.49 0.12
C SER A 139 -9.35 1.25 0.73
N PHE A 140 -10.40 1.42 1.53
CA PHE A 140 -10.99 0.34 2.34
C PHE A 140 -12.51 0.23 2.17
N LEU A 141 -13.09 -0.88 2.65
CA LEU A 141 -14.53 -1.11 2.63
C LEU A 141 -15.14 -0.84 4.01
N TYR A 142 -16.31 -0.24 4.01
CA TYR A 142 -17.09 0.06 5.21
C TYR A 142 -18.38 -0.75 5.21
N TYR A 143 -18.70 -1.38 6.35
CA TYR A 143 -19.96 -2.06 6.54
C TYR A 143 -20.92 -1.17 7.35
N ASP A 144 -21.97 -0.71 6.69
CA ASP A 144 -22.97 0.22 7.25
C ASP A 144 -24.11 -0.49 8.02
N GLY A 145 -24.05 -1.82 8.13
CA GLY A 145 -25.10 -2.63 8.74
C GLY A 145 -26.20 -3.07 7.76
N ARG A 146 -26.06 -2.80 6.47
CA ARG A 146 -27.03 -3.24 5.45
C ARG A 146 -26.58 -4.51 4.75
N GLY A 147 -27.51 -5.45 4.61
CA GLY A 147 -27.26 -6.74 3.96
C GLY A 147 -26.40 -7.68 4.79
N SER A 148 -25.94 -8.76 4.15
CA SER A 148 -25.15 -9.82 4.79
C SER A 148 -23.81 -9.30 5.33
N VAL A 149 -23.42 -9.72 6.54
CA VAL A 149 -22.12 -9.38 7.11
C VAL A 149 -20.99 -9.94 6.23
N PRO A 150 -20.00 -9.10 5.83
CA PRO A 150 -18.84 -9.55 5.06
C PRO A 150 -18.09 -10.69 5.75
N SER A 151 -17.64 -11.68 4.98
CA SER A 151 -16.98 -12.88 5.51
C SER A 151 -15.77 -12.57 6.41
N GLN A 152 -15.03 -11.49 6.13
CA GLN A 152 -13.90 -11.06 6.96
C GLN A 152 -14.35 -10.61 8.35
N ILE A 153 -15.40 -9.79 8.43
CA ILE A 153 -15.97 -9.33 9.71
C ILE A 153 -16.60 -10.50 10.45
N HIS A 154 -17.36 -11.35 9.75
CA HIS A 154 -17.98 -12.54 10.34
C HIS A 154 -16.96 -13.49 10.94
N ARG A 155 -15.86 -13.78 10.22
CA ARG A 155 -14.76 -14.64 10.70
C ARG A 155 -14.14 -14.06 11.97
N TYR A 156 -13.85 -12.76 11.96
CA TYR A 156 -13.28 -12.07 13.12
C TYR A 156 -14.21 -12.14 14.33
N LEU A 157 -15.50 -11.81 14.14
CA LEU A 157 -16.48 -11.81 15.23
C LEU A 157 -16.73 -13.20 15.81
N SER A 158 -16.92 -14.21 14.95
CA SER A 158 -17.16 -15.59 15.37
C SER A 158 -15.98 -16.18 16.14
N THR A 159 -14.76 -15.80 15.78
CA THR A 159 -13.55 -16.28 16.47
C THR A 159 -13.41 -15.66 17.86
N ASN A 160 -13.64 -14.35 17.97
CA ASN A 160 -13.32 -13.56 19.16
C ASN A 160 -14.48 -13.44 20.16
N PHE A 161 -15.73 -13.61 19.74
CA PHE A 161 -16.92 -13.41 20.57
C PHE A 161 -17.74 -14.72 20.65
N LYS A 162 -17.85 -15.30 21.85
CA LYS A 162 -18.48 -16.62 22.06
C LYS A 162 -19.96 -16.63 21.70
N ASP A 163 -20.63 -15.51 21.94
CA ASP A 163 -22.05 -15.25 21.67
C ASP A 163 -22.37 -15.06 20.18
N LEU A 164 -21.36 -14.87 19.34
CA LEU A 164 -21.52 -14.64 17.89
C LEU A 164 -21.07 -15.84 17.04
N ARG A 165 -20.82 -17.00 17.66
CA ARG A 165 -20.41 -18.22 16.98
C ARG A 165 -21.57 -18.88 16.25
N ASN A 166 -21.30 -19.42 15.07
CA ASN A 166 -22.27 -20.17 14.24
C ASN A 166 -23.54 -19.37 13.92
N LEU A 167 -23.50 -18.04 14.00
CA LEU A 167 -24.59 -17.18 13.53
C LEU A 167 -24.52 -17.04 12.01
N GLU A 168 -25.69 -17.03 11.39
CA GLU A 168 -25.84 -16.70 9.96
C GLU A 168 -25.44 -15.24 9.71
N LYS A 169 -25.05 -14.93 8.46
CA LYS A 169 -24.51 -13.61 8.11
C LYS A 169 -25.51 -12.48 8.23
N GLU A 170 -26.79 -12.80 8.26
CA GLU A 170 -27.91 -11.85 8.37
C GLU A 170 -28.49 -11.81 9.79
N ASP A 171 -27.92 -12.56 10.75
CA ASP A 171 -28.41 -12.55 12.13
C ASP A 171 -28.34 -11.13 12.72
N PRO A 172 -29.44 -10.59 13.28
CA PRO A 172 -29.47 -9.22 13.78
C PRO A 172 -28.38 -8.89 14.81
N ARG A 173 -27.99 -9.85 15.67
CA ARG A 173 -26.95 -9.64 16.69
C ARG A 173 -25.58 -9.52 16.06
N LEU A 174 -25.33 -10.32 15.03
CA LEU A 174 -24.10 -10.26 14.26
C LEU A 174 -24.02 -8.96 13.45
N VAL A 175 -25.09 -8.58 12.75
CA VAL A 175 -25.18 -7.34 11.96
C VAL A 175 -24.90 -6.13 12.85
N GLU A 176 -25.55 -6.06 14.02
CA GLU A 176 -25.37 -4.95 14.96
C GLU A 176 -23.93 -4.84 15.46
N LYS A 177 -23.27 -5.97 15.76
CA LYS A 177 -21.86 -5.96 16.19
C LYS A 177 -20.87 -5.67 15.06
N ALA A 178 -21.23 -6.06 13.84
CA ALA A 178 -20.42 -5.88 12.64
C ALA A 178 -20.45 -4.45 12.11
N ARG A 179 -21.53 -3.71 12.38
CA ARG A 179 -21.75 -2.35 11.92
C ARG A 179 -20.58 -1.41 12.26
N ASP A 180 -20.40 -0.41 11.41
CA ASP A 180 -19.42 0.67 11.55
C ASP A 180 -17.96 0.23 11.44
N ARG A 181 -17.71 -1.00 10.97
CA ARG A 181 -16.36 -1.54 10.80
C ARG A 181 -15.85 -1.35 9.38
N TRP A 182 -14.59 -0.96 9.32
CA TRP A 182 -13.76 -0.97 8.14
C TRP A 182 -13.06 -2.32 7.98
N TYR A 183 -12.82 -2.73 6.74
CA TYR A 183 -12.13 -3.97 6.40
C TYR A 183 -11.45 -3.87 5.03
N VAL A 184 -10.54 -4.81 4.76
CA VAL A 184 -9.74 -4.79 3.53
C VAL A 184 -10.56 -5.29 2.34
N PRO A 185 -10.55 -4.59 1.18
CA PRO A 185 -11.21 -5.07 -0.02
C PRO A 185 -10.63 -6.40 -0.50
N ASP A 186 -11.47 -7.21 -1.13
CA ASP A 186 -10.99 -8.32 -1.96
C ASP A 186 -10.23 -7.78 -3.20
N PRO A 187 -9.39 -8.58 -3.89
CA PRO A 187 -8.56 -8.09 -4.99
C PRO A 187 -9.33 -7.37 -6.11
N ASN A 188 -10.56 -7.79 -6.41
CA ASN A 188 -11.37 -7.16 -7.45
C ASN A 188 -11.86 -5.78 -7.01
N LYS A 189 -12.43 -5.68 -5.80
CA LYS A 189 -12.85 -4.39 -5.23
C LYS A 189 -11.68 -3.45 -4.97
N GLN A 190 -10.51 -4.02 -4.67
CA GLN A 190 -9.28 -3.25 -4.52
C GLN A 190 -8.91 -2.59 -5.85
N ALA A 191 -8.99 -3.33 -6.97
CA ALA A 191 -8.71 -2.79 -8.30
C ALA A 191 -9.63 -1.63 -8.68
N GLU A 192 -10.93 -1.78 -8.44
CA GLU A 192 -11.91 -0.73 -8.73
C GLU A 192 -11.61 0.55 -7.94
N ARG A 193 -11.24 0.41 -6.66
CA ARG A 193 -10.88 1.52 -5.79
C ARG A 193 -9.58 2.19 -6.20
N GLU A 194 -8.57 1.42 -6.55
CA GLU A 194 -7.29 1.94 -7.05
C GLU A 194 -7.49 2.76 -8.33
N LEU A 195 -8.37 2.33 -9.24
CA LEU A 195 -8.70 3.10 -10.44
C LEU A 195 -9.36 4.46 -10.12
N VAL A 196 -10.30 4.49 -9.17
CA VAL A 196 -10.96 5.73 -8.74
C VAL A 196 -9.96 6.67 -8.07
N ARG A 197 -9.11 6.11 -7.21
CA ARG A 197 -8.05 6.84 -6.51
C ARG A 197 -7.01 7.40 -7.47
N GLU A 198 -6.55 6.61 -8.44
CA GLU A 198 -5.60 7.04 -9.46
C GLU A 198 -6.14 8.24 -10.26
N LYS A 199 -7.43 8.22 -10.64
CA LYS A 199 -8.07 9.37 -11.29
C LYS A 199 -8.08 10.63 -10.41
N ALA A 200 -8.32 10.49 -9.10
CA ALA A 200 -8.30 11.62 -8.17
C ALA A 200 -6.87 12.19 -8.03
N LEU A 201 -5.87 11.32 -7.91
CA LEU A 201 -4.45 11.70 -7.81
C LEU A 201 -3.95 12.39 -9.09
N LEU A 202 -4.34 11.91 -10.27
CA LEU A 202 -4.00 12.55 -11.54
C LEU A 202 -4.64 13.94 -11.67
N LYS A 203 -5.88 14.11 -11.19
CA LYS A 203 -6.51 15.43 -11.15
C LYS A 203 -5.74 16.40 -10.26
N GLU A 204 -5.30 15.95 -9.08
CA GLU A 204 -4.48 16.75 -8.16
C GLU A 204 -3.10 17.07 -8.76
N PHE A 205 -2.48 16.11 -9.46
CA PHE A 205 -1.22 16.33 -10.17
C PHE A 205 -1.32 17.41 -11.26
N GLU A 206 -2.44 17.50 -11.97
CA GLU A 206 -2.67 18.56 -12.96
C GLU A 206 -2.65 19.96 -12.31
N GLU A 207 -3.06 20.09 -11.06
CA GLU A 207 -2.94 21.34 -10.30
C GLU A 207 -1.47 21.69 -10.04
N TYR A 208 -0.63 20.69 -9.74
CA TYR A 208 0.82 20.89 -9.58
C TYR A 208 1.50 21.27 -10.90
N LYS A 209 1.10 20.61 -12.00
CA LYS A 209 1.60 20.89 -13.36
C LYS A 209 1.29 22.32 -13.80
N THR A 210 0.07 22.79 -13.52
CA THR A 210 -0.41 24.13 -13.92
C THR A 210 -0.12 25.24 -12.90
N SER A 211 0.31 24.89 -11.69
CA SER A 211 0.66 25.86 -10.64
C SER A 211 1.76 26.82 -11.11
N THR A 212 1.56 28.11 -10.83
CA THR A 212 2.52 29.18 -11.15
C THR A 212 3.68 29.27 -10.15
N GLN A 213 3.65 28.47 -9.08
CA GLN A 213 4.69 28.49 -8.05
C GLN A 213 6.01 27.94 -8.57
N ARG A 214 7.11 28.68 -8.35
CA ARG A 214 8.46 28.25 -8.76
C ARG A 214 8.92 26.97 -8.04
N LYS A 215 8.49 26.74 -6.80
CA LYS A 215 8.79 25.54 -6.01
C LYS A 215 7.54 25.05 -5.29
N LEU A 216 7.36 23.72 -5.24
CA LEU A 216 6.31 23.04 -4.48
C LEU A 216 6.88 22.68 -3.10
N MET A 217 6.50 23.44 -2.08
CA MET A 217 7.03 23.25 -0.71
C MET A 217 6.24 22.23 0.10
N VAL A 218 4.92 22.18 -0.12
CA VAL A 218 3.99 21.22 0.48
C VAL A 218 3.15 20.66 -0.66
N PHE A 219 3.13 19.34 -0.79
CA PHE A 219 2.40 18.62 -1.82
C PHE A 219 2.16 17.18 -1.37
N ARG A 220 1.22 16.51 -2.01
CA ARG A 220 0.96 15.09 -1.82
C ARG A 220 1.90 14.29 -2.72
N THR A 221 2.86 13.58 -2.14
CA THR A 221 3.86 12.82 -2.91
C THR A 221 3.20 11.76 -3.78
N GLU A 222 2.11 11.16 -3.31
CA GLU A 222 1.39 10.14 -4.07
C GLU A 222 0.75 10.69 -5.35
N ALA A 223 0.31 11.95 -5.37
CA ALA A 223 -0.19 12.60 -6.58
C ALA A 223 0.94 12.83 -7.59
N VAL A 224 2.13 13.23 -7.12
CA VAL A 224 3.32 13.36 -7.97
C VAL A 224 3.75 12.02 -8.55
N ARG A 225 3.78 10.95 -7.74
CA ARG A 225 4.09 9.58 -8.21
C ARG A 225 3.10 9.10 -9.27
N ALA A 226 1.80 9.32 -9.05
CA ALA A 226 0.75 8.97 -10.01
C ALA A 226 0.89 9.77 -11.33
N GLY A 227 1.17 11.08 -11.21
CA GLY A 227 1.44 11.95 -12.35
C GLY A 227 2.65 11.52 -13.16
N PHE A 228 3.78 11.21 -12.51
CA PHE A 228 4.99 10.75 -13.18
C PHE A 228 4.76 9.43 -13.92
N LYS A 229 4.05 8.49 -13.29
CA LYS A 229 3.62 7.25 -13.94
C LYS A 229 2.76 7.53 -15.17
N GLY A 230 1.78 8.44 -15.08
CA GLY A 230 0.92 8.83 -16.21
C GLY A 230 1.70 9.46 -17.36
N CYS A 231 2.51 10.48 -17.06
CA CYS A 231 3.38 11.14 -18.03
C CYS A 231 4.35 10.15 -18.70
N TRP A 232 4.88 9.17 -17.95
CA TRP A 232 5.76 8.15 -18.50
C TRP A 232 5.04 7.27 -19.53
N GLN A 233 3.80 6.86 -19.24
CA GLN A 233 2.97 6.06 -20.15
C GLN A 233 2.62 6.84 -21.42
N GLU A 234 2.35 8.14 -21.28
CA GLU A 234 2.01 9.04 -22.38
C GLU A 234 3.24 9.61 -23.12
N ARG A 235 4.45 9.26 -22.67
CA ARG A 235 5.74 9.78 -23.20
C ARG A 235 5.91 11.29 -23.02
N GLU A 236 5.25 11.89 -22.05
CA GLU A 236 5.44 13.28 -21.66
C GLU A 236 6.67 13.47 -20.74
N TYR A 237 7.85 13.04 -21.19
CA TYR A 237 9.08 13.09 -20.37
C TYR A 237 9.44 14.51 -19.93
N GLY A 238 9.19 15.51 -20.78
CA GLY A 238 9.40 16.92 -20.46
C GLY A 238 8.55 17.41 -19.28
N THR A 239 7.35 16.87 -19.10
CA THR A 239 6.48 17.22 -17.95
C THR A 239 7.06 16.66 -16.66
N ILE A 240 7.60 15.43 -16.68
CA ILE A 240 8.26 14.80 -15.52
C ILE A 240 9.42 15.67 -15.02
N VAL A 241 10.33 16.03 -15.93
CA VAL A 241 11.52 16.84 -15.59
C VAL A 241 11.10 18.21 -15.03
N LYS A 242 10.18 18.92 -15.71
CA LYS A 242 9.71 20.23 -15.27
C LYS A 242 9.08 20.23 -13.88
N VAL A 243 8.29 19.20 -13.56
CA VAL A 243 7.68 19.11 -12.23
C VAL A 243 8.72 18.68 -11.18
N ALA A 244 9.60 17.73 -11.52
CA ALA A 244 10.68 17.28 -10.62
C ALA A 244 11.61 18.42 -10.18
N GLU A 245 11.99 19.32 -11.09
CA GLU A 245 12.83 20.49 -10.78
C GLU A 245 12.18 21.49 -9.81
N ARG A 246 10.85 21.41 -9.64
CA ARG A 246 10.09 22.26 -8.70
C ARG A 246 9.96 21.61 -7.32
N LEU A 247 10.25 20.33 -7.19
CA LEU A 247 10.24 19.61 -5.91
C LEU A 247 11.50 19.96 -5.10
N PRO A 248 11.47 19.83 -3.76
CA PRO A 248 12.68 19.91 -2.95
C PRO A 248 13.62 18.75 -3.33
N GLU A 249 14.90 19.05 -3.56
CA GLU A 249 15.90 18.08 -4.00
C GLU A 249 15.99 16.87 -3.07
N ALA A 250 15.96 17.09 -1.75
CA ALA A 250 15.96 16.01 -0.77
C ALA A 250 14.81 15.02 -0.99
N VAL A 251 13.60 15.50 -1.29
CA VAL A 251 12.43 14.65 -1.51
C VAL A 251 12.58 13.84 -2.80
N LEU A 252 13.05 14.49 -3.87
CA LEU A 252 13.29 13.81 -5.14
C LEU A 252 14.34 12.69 -5.01
N GLN A 253 15.40 12.91 -4.22
CA GLN A 253 16.49 11.95 -4.02
C GLN A 253 16.12 10.82 -3.04
N GLU A 254 15.31 11.10 -2.03
CA GLU A 254 14.87 10.11 -1.03
C GLU A 254 13.76 9.20 -1.56
N ASP A 255 12.95 9.67 -2.51
CA ASP A 255 11.89 8.88 -3.13
C ASP A 255 12.40 8.11 -4.35
N GLU A 256 12.62 6.81 -4.19
CA GLU A 256 13.12 5.93 -5.24
C GLU A 256 12.26 5.96 -6.52
N LYS A 257 10.94 6.13 -6.41
CA LYS A 257 10.04 6.14 -7.57
C LYS A 257 10.15 7.46 -8.33
N LEU A 258 10.14 8.59 -7.62
CA LEU A 258 10.29 9.90 -8.24
C LEU A 258 11.66 10.03 -8.91
N LEU A 259 12.73 9.63 -8.21
CA LEU A 259 14.09 9.64 -8.75
C LEU A 259 14.18 8.79 -10.01
N MET A 260 13.67 7.56 -9.95
CA MET A 260 13.65 6.66 -11.10
C MET A 260 12.97 7.29 -12.32
N TYR A 261 11.76 7.83 -12.17
CA TYR A 261 11.07 8.47 -13.30
C TYR A 261 11.82 9.68 -13.83
N TYR A 262 12.41 10.49 -12.95
CA TYR A 262 13.19 11.66 -13.32
C TYR A 262 14.45 11.30 -14.12
N ASP A 263 15.27 10.38 -13.62
CA ASP A 263 16.52 9.96 -14.28
C ASP A 263 16.24 9.33 -15.66
N ASN A 264 15.20 8.49 -15.74
CA ASN A 264 14.80 7.88 -17.00
C ASN A 264 14.23 8.91 -17.99
N ALA A 265 13.48 9.91 -17.52
CA ALA A 265 12.98 10.99 -18.36
C ALA A 265 14.11 11.88 -18.89
N LEU A 266 15.10 12.21 -18.07
CA LEU A 266 16.30 12.94 -18.48
C LEU A 266 17.08 12.18 -19.57
N THR A 267 17.28 10.88 -19.38
CA THR A 267 17.96 10.03 -20.38
C THR A 267 17.24 10.07 -21.73
N ARG A 268 15.90 9.96 -21.72
CA ARG A 268 15.09 10.01 -22.94
C ARG A 268 15.13 11.35 -23.66
N LEU A 269 15.16 12.45 -22.92
CA LEU A 269 15.26 13.80 -23.51
C LEU A 269 16.67 14.14 -24.00
N GLY A 270 17.71 13.49 -23.45
CA GLY A 270 19.09 13.65 -23.92
C GLY A 270 19.41 12.81 -25.17
N ASP A 271 18.63 11.76 -25.42
CA ASP A 271 18.71 10.91 -26.62
C ASP A 271 17.87 11.45 -27.80
N GLU A 272 17.06 12.49 -27.59
CA GLU A 272 16.30 13.25 -28.62
C GLU A 272 17.06 14.48 -29.12
#